data_AF-A0A1H9TZL8-F1
#
_entry.id   AF-A0A1H9TZL8-F1
#
_cell.length_a   1.000
_cell.length_b   1.000
_cell.length_c   1.000
_cell.angle_alpha   90.00
_cell.angle_beta   90.00
_cell.angle_gamma   90.00
#
_symmetry.space_group_name_H-M   'P 1'
#
loop_
_entity.id
_entity.type
_entity.pdbx_description
1 polymer ?
#
loop_
_entity_poly.entity_id
_entity_poly.type
_entity_poly.pdbx_seq_one_letter_code
_entity_poly.pdbx_strand_id
1 'polypeptide(L)' 'MGVPARFKQSDIKRAAAGMRAAGFEQIRVEIDPNGKIVILTEQTIRRRDGEGWEDLE' A
#
# COMPACT_ATOMS: atom_id res chain seq x y z
N MET A 1 -9.26 -22.88 10.32
CA MET A 1 -8.41 -21.69 10.50
C MET A 1 -7.30 -21.75 9.47
N GLY A 2 -7.23 -20.75 8.57
CA GLY A 2 -6.18 -20.69 7.55
C GLY A 2 -4.84 -20.26 8.15
N VAL A 3 -3.74 -20.73 7.58
CA VAL A 3 -2.39 -20.32 7.99
C VAL A 3 -2.24 -18.82 7.71
N PRO A 4 -1.81 -17.98 8.67
CA PRO A 4 -1.61 -16.56 8.42
C PRO A 4 -0.61 -16.37 7.30
N ALA A 5 -0.91 -15.49 6.34
CA ALA A 5 -0.02 -15.26 5.21
C ALA A 5 1.30 -14.66 5.74
N ARG A 6 2.40 -15.37 5.49
CA ARG A 6 3.74 -14.92 5.90
C ARG A 6 4.39 -14.21 4.73
N PHE A 7 4.13 -12.91 4.62
CA PHE A 7 4.87 -12.09 3.67
C PHE A 7 6.34 -12.03 4.07
N LYS A 8 7.21 -12.27 3.10
CA LYS A 8 8.65 -12.14 3.29
C LYS A 8 9.10 -10.77 2.83
N GLN A 9 10.24 -10.33 3.33
CA GLN A 9 10.90 -9.12 2.85
C GLN A 9 11.16 -9.17 1.33
N SER A 10 11.35 -10.36 0.76
CA SER A 10 11.49 -10.56 -0.69
C SER A 10 10.24 -10.17 -1.48
N ASP A 11 9.04 -10.40 -0.92
CA ASP A 11 7.78 -10.07 -1.59
C ASP A 11 7.60 -8.55 -1.66
N ILE A 12 7.95 -7.85 -0.58
CA ILE A 12 7.95 -6.38 -0.50
C ILE A 12 8.92 -5.80 -1.54
N LYS A 13 10.15 -6.33 -1.60
CA LYS A 13 11.17 -5.88 -2.56
C LYS A 13 10.70 -6.05 -4.00
N ARG A 14 10.07 -7.18 -4.33
CA ARG A 14 9.52 -7.45 -5.66
C ARG A 14 8.40 -6.48 -6.02
N ALA A 15 7.48 -6.24 -5.09
CA ALA A 15 6.40 -5.27 -5.28
C ALA A 15 6.96 -3.85 -5.51
N ALA A 16 7.90 -3.41 -4.67
CA ALA A 16 8.54 -2.11 -4.80
C ALA A 16 9.29 -1.93 -6.14
N ALA A 17 10.00 -2.98 -6.59
CA ALA A 17 10.68 -2.97 -7.88
C ALA A 17 9.70 -2.81 -9.06
N GLY A 18 8.57 -3.53 -9.02
CA GLY A 18 7.53 -3.40 -10.04
C GLY A 18 6.92 -2.00 -10.09
N MET A 19 6.68 -1.38 -8.93
CA MET A 19 6.15 -0.01 -8.87
C MET A 19 7.13 1.02 -9.41
N ARG A 20 8.43 0.88 -9.10
CA ARG A 20 9.46 1.75 -9.68
C ARG A 20 9.57 1.59 -11.19
N ALA A 21 9.50 0.37 -11.69
CA ALA A 21 9.49 0.10 -13.13
C ALA A 21 8.27 0.71 -13.83
N ALA A 22 7.15 0.85 -13.12
CA ALA A 22 5.95 1.53 -13.59
C ALA A 22 6.00 3.06 -13.45
N GLY A 23 7.11 3.65 -12.99
CA GLY A 23 7.30 5.10 -12.89
C GLY A 23 6.80 5.73 -11.59
N PHE A 24 6.44 4.94 -10.58
CA PHE A 24 6.09 5.47 -9.25
C PHE A 24 7.35 5.66 -8.41
N GLU A 25 7.62 6.92 -8.03
CA GLU A 25 8.82 7.27 -7.25
C GLU A 25 8.62 7.09 -5.74
N GLN A 26 7.44 7.47 -5.24
CA GLN A 26 7.07 7.36 -3.84
C GLN A 26 5.93 6.34 -3.65
N ILE A 27 6.22 5.31 -2.86
CA ILE A 27 5.29 4.23 -2.54
C ILE A 27 5.33 3.93 -1.05
N ARG A 28 4.16 3.70 -0.45
CA ARG A 28 4.00 3.16 0.91
C ARG A 28 3.41 1.77 0.79
N VAL A 29 4.05 0.79 1.44
CA VAL A 29 3.59 -0.59 1.46
C VAL A 29 3.06 -0.90 2.85
N GLU A 30 1.81 -1.31 2.93
CA GLU A 30 1.15 -1.75 4.15
C GLU A 30 0.89 -3.25 4.07
N ILE A 31 1.22 -3.96 5.16
CA ILE A 31 0.99 -5.40 5.28
C ILE A 31 -0.11 -5.58 6.32
N ASP A 32 -1.26 -6.03 5.84
CA ASP A 32 -2.35 -6.40 6.72
C ASP A 32 -2.10 -7.81 7.31
N PRO A 33 -2.31 -8.01 8.63
CA PRO A 33 -2.14 -9.32 9.28
C PRO A 33 -3.01 -10.43 8.67
N ASN A 34 -4.12 -10.09 8.00
CA ASN A 34 -4.98 -11.06 7.30
C ASN A 34 -4.43 -11.50 5.94
N GLY A 35 -3.24 -11.01 5.55
CA GLY A 35 -2.56 -11.48 4.36
C GLY A 35 -2.82 -10.65 3.11
N LYS A 36 -3.04 -9.34 3.27
CA LYS A 36 -3.16 -8.41 2.14
C LYS A 36 -1.98 -7.44 2.12
N ILE A 37 -1.33 -7.30 0.97
CA ILE A 37 -0.41 -6.18 0.72
C ILE A 37 -1.21 -5.06 0.07
N VAL A 38 -1.12 -3.87 0.63
CA VAL A 38 -1.66 -2.65 0.03
C VAL A 38 -0.48 -1.76 -0.36
N ILE A 39 -0.47 -1.30 -1.61
CA ILE A 39 0.51 -0.34 -2.10
C ILE A 39 -0.21 0.97 -2.33
N LEU A 40 0.23 2.02 -1.64
CA LEU A 40 -0.29 3.37 -1.77
C LEU A 40 0.76 4.21 -2.52
N THR A 41 0.33 4.91 -3.55
CA THR A 41 1.17 5.87 -4.30
C THR A 41 0.78 7.29 -3.91
N GLU A 42 1.61 8.30 -4.20
CA GLU A 42 1.28 9.71 -3.90
C GLU A 42 -0.09 10.14 -4.47
N GLN A 43 -0.47 9.66 -5.65
CA GLN A 43 -1.79 9.93 -6.22
C GLN A 43 -2.93 9.36 -5.35
N THR A 44 -2.71 8.24 -4.68
CA THR A 44 -3.66 7.63 -3.74
C THR A 44 -3.63 8.30 -2.36
N ILE A 45 -2.45 8.71 -1.89
CA ILE A 45 -2.27 9.38 -0.59
C ILE A 45 -2.99 10.72 -0.61
N ARG A 46 -2.77 11.55 -1.64
CA ARG A 46 -3.47 12.85 -1.79
C ARG A 46 -4.98 12.72 -1.87
N ARG A 47 -5.49 11.60 -2.38
CA ARG A 47 -6.94 11.34 -2.46
C ARG A 47 -7.52 10.99 -1.08
N ARG A 48 -6.77 10.26 -0.24
CA ARG A 48 -7.19 9.86 1.10
C ARG A 48 -7.18 11.03 2.09
N ASP A 49 -6.23 11.96 1.95
CA ASP A 49 -6.16 13.14 2.82
C ASP A 49 -7.29 14.17 2.57
N GLY A 50 -8.04 14.03 1.47
CA GLY A 50 -9.18 14.90 1.12
C GLY A 50 -10.56 14.39 1.55
N GLU A 51 -10.67 13.19 2.13
CA GLU A 51 -11.98 12.59 2.50
C GLU A 51 -12.26 12.65 4.01
N GLY A 52 -11.52 13.47 4.77
CA GLY A 52 -11.48 13.37 6.23
C GLY A 52 -12.30 14.39 7.02
N TRP A 53 -12.64 15.56 6.46
CA TRP A 53 -13.14 16.69 7.27
C TRP A 53 -14.13 17.64 6.57
N GLU A 54 -14.61 17.34 5.35
CA GLU A 54 -15.53 18.24 4.61
C GLU A 54 -17.02 17.90 4.78
N ASP A 55 -17.37 16.81 5.47
CA ASP A 55 -18.77 16.37 5.70
C ASP A 55 -19.29 16.65 7.13
N LEU A 56 -18.68 17.59 7.87
CA LEU A 56 -19.05 17.91 9.27
C LEU A 56 -19.56 19.35 9.49
N GLU A 57 -20.00 20.06 8.44
CA GLU A 57 -20.76 21.33 8.55
C GLU A 57 -22.27 21.15 8.35
#